data_AF-A0A842UAE6-F1
#
_entry.id   AF-A0A842UAE6-F1
#
_cell.length_a   1.000
_cell.length_b   1.000
_cell.length_c   1.000
_cell.angle_alpha   90.00
_cell.angle_beta   90.00
_cell.angle_gamma   90.00
#
_symmetry.space_group_name_H-M   'P 1'
#
loop_
_entity.id
_entity.type
_entity.pdbx_description
1 polymer ?
#
loop_
_entity_poly.entity_id
_entity_poly.type
_entity_poly.pdbx_seq_one_letter_code
_entity_poly.pdbx_strand_id
1 'polypeptide(L)'
;MIKKFTINKHIDLILTNKCTNIYITGKPFKQCRYLVFHLDKEKLFTYDRIRSIDEMESTDRSKEYYKINIDHETEFWAHCSNLQAWAENDYDSRLLHRNLAFPFLKALMKAGDLKARKVIKEEIAKRFNNGSTA
;
A
#
# COMPACT_ATOMS: atom_id res chain seq x y z
N MET A 1 21.23 -3.25 13.30
CA MET A 1 21.51 -2.77 11.94
C MET A 1 20.37 -1.88 11.48
N ILE A 2 20.68 -0.75 10.84
CA ILE A 2 19.70 0.17 10.25
C ILE A 2 19.92 0.15 8.74
N LYS A 3 18.88 -0.11 7.94
CA LYS A 3 18.92 0.06 6.47
C LYS A 3 17.88 1.07 6.05
N LYS A 4 18.21 1.96 5.12
CA LYS A 4 17.30 2.96 4.55
C LYS A 4 17.24 2.76 3.03
N PHE A 5 16.04 2.82 2.47
CA PHE A 5 15.78 2.86 1.04
C PHE A 5 14.84 4.03 0.73
N THR A 6 15.21 4.86 -0.23
CA THR A 6 14.43 6.04 -0.63
C THR A 6 13.83 5.77 -2.00
N ILE A 7 12.50 5.72 -2.06
CA ILE A 7 11.75 5.47 -3.31
C ILE A 7 11.69 6.73 -4.16
N ASN A 8 11.39 7.86 -3.51
CA ASN A 8 11.33 9.18 -4.13
C ASN A 8 11.49 10.27 -3.06
N LYS A 9 11.38 11.53 -3.46
CA LYS A 9 11.49 12.69 -2.55
C LYS A 9 10.53 12.70 -1.35
N HIS A 10 9.47 11.89 -1.38
CA HIS A 10 8.47 11.82 -0.33
C HIS A 10 8.50 10.50 0.45
N ILE A 11 8.97 9.38 -0.12
CA ILE A 11 8.79 8.05 0.47
C ILE A 11 10.14 7.44 0.84
N ASP A 12 10.29 7.09 2.12
CA ASP A 12 11.42 6.36 2.66
C ASP A 12 10.94 5.07 3.34
N LEU A 13 11.69 3.98 3.20
CA LEU A 13 11.57 2.77 4.01
C LEU A 13 12.82 2.62 4.86
N ILE A 14 12.64 2.29 6.14
CA ILE A 14 13.74 2.09 7.08
C ILE A 14 13.53 0.78 7.85
N LEU A 15 14.48 -0.15 7.71
CA LEU A 15 14.57 -1.35 8.52
C LEU A 15 15.31 -1.02 9.82
N THR A 16 14.60 -1.07 10.95
CA THR A 16 15.15 -0.87 12.30
C THR A 16 14.59 -1.92 13.24
N ASN A 17 15.44 -2.52 14.08
CA ASN A 17 15.01 -3.53 15.07
C ASN A 17 14.15 -4.64 14.46
N LYS A 18 14.54 -5.15 13.27
CA LYS A 18 13.84 -6.21 12.54
C LYS A 18 12.45 -5.82 12.01
N CYS A 19 12.10 -4.53 12.03
CA CYS A 19 10.84 -4.02 11.51
C CYS A 19 11.07 -3.00 10.39
N THR A 20 10.35 -3.17 9.30
CA THR A 20 10.31 -2.21 8.19
C THR A 20 9.30 -1.11 8.51
N ASN A 21 9.78 0.13 8.58
CA ASN A 21 8.96 1.31 8.83
C ASN A 21 8.95 2.21 7.60
N ILE A 22 7.77 2.73 7.26
CA ILE A 22 7.59 3.59 6.10
C ILE A 22 7.39 5.03 6.58
N TYR A 23 7.99 5.97 5.87
CA TYR A 23 7.92 7.40 6.16
C TYR A 23 7.48 8.16 4.91
N ILE A 24 6.57 9.11 5.12
CA ILE A 24 6.16 10.08 4.12
C ILE A 24 6.63 11.45 4.55
N THR A 25 7.59 12.05 3.83
CA THR A 25 8.22 13.34 4.16
C THR A 25 8.71 13.39 5.61
N GLY A 26 9.40 12.33 6.03
CA GLY A 26 9.92 12.18 7.39
C GLY A 26 8.88 11.83 8.47
N LYS A 27 7.59 11.72 8.14
CA LYS A 27 6.54 11.35 9.09
C LYS A 27 6.20 9.85 9.00
N PRO A 28 6.12 9.12 10.12
CA PRO A 28 5.77 7.70 10.11
C PRO A 28 4.41 7.44 9.48
N PHE A 29 4.35 6.49 8.55
CA PHE A 29 3.13 6.02 7.91
C PHE A 29 2.67 4.70 8.55
N LYS A 30 1.72 4.80 9.49
CA LYS A 30 1.31 3.68 10.37
C LYS A 30 0.23 2.76 9.76
N GLN A 31 -0.28 3.05 8.57
CA GLN A 31 -1.34 2.25 7.94
C GLN A 31 -0.80 1.00 7.22
N CYS A 32 0.52 0.79 7.24
CA CYS A 32 1.15 -0.44 6.78
C CYS A 32 1.21 -1.49 7.90
N ARG A 33 0.10 -2.20 8.11
CA ARG A 33 0.08 -3.45 8.90
C ARG A 33 0.01 -4.70 8.02
N TYR A 34 -0.03 -4.53 6.68
CA TYR A 34 -0.56 -5.51 5.73
C TYR A 34 0.20 -5.66 4.40
N LEU A 35 1.44 -5.18 4.26
CA LEU A 35 2.18 -5.36 3.00
C LEU A 35 2.72 -6.80 2.87
N VAL A 36 1.84 -7.76 2.58
CA VAL A 36 2.22 -9.01 1.93
C VAL A 36 1.18 -9.28 0.86
N PHE A 37 1.54 -9.12 -0.41
CA PHE A 37 0.73 -9.66 -1.51
C PHE A 37 1.61 -10.46 -2.46
N HIS A 38 1.35 -11.78 -2.47
CA HIS A 38 1.64 -12.65 -3.59
C HIS A 38 0.69 -12.28 -4.75
N LEU A 39 1.26 -12.13 -5.94
CA LEU A 39 0.54 -11.98 -7.20
C LEU A 39 -0.19 -13.28 -7.55
N ASP A 40 -1.41 -13.46 -7.05
CA ASP A 40 -2.37 -14.41 -7.64
C ASP A 40 -3.47 -13.64 -8.36
N LYS A 41 -3.36 -13.59 -9.70
CA LYS A 41 -4.30 -12.88 -10.58
C LYS A 41 -5.73 -13.44 -10.53
N GLU A 42 -5.95 -14.60 -9.91
CA GLU A 42 -7.23 -15.30 -9.93
C GLU A 42 -8.12 -15.07 -8.68
N LYS A 43 -7.61 -14.43 -7.62
CA LYS A 43 -8.38 -14.19 -6.38
C LYS A 43 -8.86 -12.74 -6.19
N LEU A 44 -8.79 -11.92 -7.23
CA LEU A 44 -9.16 -10.50 -7.18
C LEU A 44 -10.68 -10.24 -7.06
N PHE A 45 -11.53 -11.25 -7.24
CA PHE A 45 -12.98 -11.05 -7.39
C PHE A 45 -13.80 -10.96 -6.09
N THR A 46 -13.26 -11.25 -4.90
CA THR A 46 -14.06 -11.29 -3.66
C THR A 46 -13.96 -10.05 -2.79
N TYR A 47 -13.30 -8.98 -3.26
CA TYR A 47 -13.02 -7.82 -2.44
C TYR A 47 -13.88 -6.57 -2.73
N ASP A 48 -14.79 -6.67 -3.70
CA ASP A 48 -15.75 -5.60 -4.06
C ASP A 48 -16.91 -5.42 -3.06
N ARG A 49 -16.87 -6.11 -1.91
CA ARG A 49 -17.91 -6.00 -0.87
C ARG A 49 -17.34 -5.93 0.53
N ILE A 50 -16.48 -4.94 0.82
CA ILE A 50 -16.28 -4.54 2.22
C ILE A 50 -17.08 -3.26 2.42
N ARG A 51 -18.29 -3.41 2.98
CA ARG A 51 -19.25 -2.32 3.19
C ARG A 51 -19.11 -1.67 4.58
N SER A 52 -18.24 -2.17 5.45
CA SER A 52 -17.97 -1.57 6.77
C SER A 52 -16.60 -1.97 7.33
N ILE A 53 -16.08 -1.13 8.24
CA ILE A 53 -14.88 -1.38 9.06
C ILE A 53 -15.00 -2.68 9.87
N ASP A 54 -16.22 -3.06 10.26
CA ASP A 54 -16.49 -4.27 11.07
C ASP A 54 -16.33 -5.59 10.30
N GLU A 55 -16.37 -5.56 8.96
CA GLU A 55 -16.21 -6.77 8.11
C GLU A 55 -14.73 -7.13 7.84
N MET A 56 -13.77 -6.25 8.16
CA MET A 56 -12.35 -6.50 7.88
C MET A 56 -11.72 -7.56 8.81
N GLU A 57 -12.28 -7.78 9.99
CA GLU A 57 -11.66 -8.64 11.01
C GLU A 57 -11.78 -10.14 10.69
N SER A 58 -12.80 -10.55 9.92
CA SER A 58 -13.10 -11.95 9.61
C SER A 58 -12.37 -12.50 8.37
N THR A 59 -11.77 -11.64 7.54
CA THR A 59 -11.04 -12.02 6.31
C THR A 59 -9.53 -11.76 6.41
N ASP A 60 -9.00 -11.69 7.63
CA ASP A 60 -7.58 -11.47 7.87
C ASP A 60 -6.75 -12.75 7.65
N ARG A 61 -6.47 -13.06 6.39
CA ARG A 61 -5.52 -14.15 6.01
C ARG A 61 -4.06 -13.76 6.22
N SER A 62 -3.74 -12.58 6.76
CA SER A 62 -2.34 -12.24 7.10
C SER A 62 -1.74 -13.26 8.08
N LYS A 63 -2.58 -13.86 8.94
CA LYS A 63 -2.24 -14.98 9.84
C LYS A 63 -1.69 -16.22 9.12
N GLU A 64 -2.09 -16.47 7.87
CA GLU A 64 -1.57 -17.58 7.07
C GLU A 64 -0.19 -17.26 6.48
N TYR A 65 0.10 -16.00 6.16
CA TYR A 65 1.40 -15.55 5.65
C TYR A 65 2.51 -15.52 6.72
N TYR A 66 2.17 -15.34 8.00
CA TYR A 66 3.12 -15.50 9.12
C TYR A 66 3.71 -16.91 9.25
N LYS A 67 3.24 -17.90 8.47
CA LYS A 67 3.81 -19.25 8.45
C LYS A 67 5.09 -19.36 7.61
N ILE A 68 5.38 -18.42 6.72
CA ILE A 68 6.62 -18.42 5.95
C ILE A 68 7.67 -17.65 6.75
N ASN A 69 8.69 -18.35 7.25
CA ASN A 69 9.79 -17.75 7.99
C ASN A 69 10.77 -17.09 7.00
N ILE A 70 10.43 -15.88 6.55
CA ILE A 70 11.30 -15.03 5.74
C ILE A 70 12.10 -14.15 6.70
N ASP A 71 13.41 -13.99 6.46
CA ASP A 71 14.20 -13.08 7.27
C ASP A 71 13.79 -11.62 7.01
N HIS A 72 13.99 -10.77 8.01
CA HIS A 72 13.53 -9.37 7.98
C HIS A 72 14.18 -8.52 6.88
N GLU A 73 15.37 -8.90 6.39
CA GLU A 73 16.02 -8.19 5.30
C GLU A 73 15.40 -8.55 3.96
N THR A 74 15.14 -9.84 3.70
CA THR A 74 14.41 -10.28 2.51
C THR A 74 13.01 -9.66 2.46
N GLU A 75 12.30 -9.63 3.59
CA GLU A 75 11.01 -8.95 3.70
C GLU A 75 11.14 -7.45 3.37
N PHE A 76 12.13 -6.76 3.95
CA PHE A 76 12.40 -5.34 3.67
C PHE A 76 12.61 -5.07 2.18
N TRP A 77 13.39 -5.90 1.49
CA TRP A 77 13.62 -5.74 0.06
C TRP A 77 12.36 -5.98 -0.77
N ALA A 78 11.52 -6.93 -0.38
CA ALA A 78 10.21 -7.14 -1.01
C ALA A 78 9.27 -5.93 -0.82
N HIS A 79 9.28 -5.30 0.35
CA HIS A 79 8.54 -4.04 0.58
C HIS A 79 9.05 -2.91 -0.31
N CYS A 80 10.38 -2.77 -0.39
CA CYS A 80 11.03 -1.74 -1.20
C CYS A 80 10.70 -1.89 -2.68
N SER A 81 10.81 -3.10 -3.24
CA SER A 81 10.56 -3.35 -4.66
C SER A 81 9.10 -3.10 -5.04
N ASN A 82 8.15 -3.50 -4.20
CA ASN A 82 6.72 -3.27 -4.44
C ASN A 82 6.36 -1.78 -4.47
N LEU A 83 6.84 -1.01 -3.47
CA LEU A 83 6.59 0.43 -3.44
C LEU A 83 7.34 1.18 -4.54
N GLN A 84 8.52 0.69 -4.94
CA GLN A 84 9.27 1.24 -6.06
C GLN A 84 8.48 1.05 -7.36
N ALA A 85 8.04 -0.17 -7.64
CA ALA A 85 7.26 -0.49 -8.82
C ALA A 85 5.96 0.33 -8.88
N TRP A 86 5.27 0.49 -7.75
CA TRP A 86 4.08 1.34 -7.67
C TRP A 86 4.38 2.82 -7.95
N ALA A 87 5.48 3.36 -7.40
CA ALA A 87 5.86 4.76 -7.60
C ALA A 87 6.30 5.06 -9.04
N GLU A 88 7.03 4.13 -9.65
CA GLU A 88 7.49 4.20 -11.04
C GLU A 88 6.33 4.07 -12.04
N ASN A 89 5.31 3.27 -11.72
CA ASN A 89 4.10 3.12 -12.54
C ASN A 89 3.02 4.13 -12.17
N ASP A 90 3.42 5.39 -12.04
CA ASP A 90 2.51 6.51 -11.87
C ASP A 90 1.51 6.44 -10.71
N TYR A 91 1.87 5.76 -9.62
CA TYR A 91 0.99 5.51 -8.48
C TYR A 91 -0.30 4.75 -8.85
N ASP A 92 -0.24 3.88 -9.87
CA ASP A 92 -1.36 3.05 -10.29
C ASP A 92 -1.96 2.28 -9.10
N SER A 93 -3.21 2.60 -8.76
CA SER A 93 -3.92 2.06 -7.61
C SER A 93 -4.14 0.54 -7.67
N ARG A 94 -3.90 -0.08 -8.83
CA ARG A 94 -4.01 -1.52 -9.07
C ARG A 94 -2.76 -2.31 -8.63
N LEU A 95 -1.62 -1.64 -8.46
CA LEU A 95 -0.34 -2.30 -8.13
C LEU A 95 -0.10 -2.47 -6.63
N LEU A 96 -0.85 -1.77 -5.79
CA LEU A 96 -0.89 -1.99 -4.35
C LEU A 96 -2.30 -2.40 -3.94
N HIS A 97 -2.38 -3.17 -2.85
CA HIS A 97 -3.67 -3.46 -2.27
C HIS A 97 -4.43 -2.18 -1.91
N ARG A 98 -5.74 -2.15 -2.15
CA ARG A 98 -6.57 -0.95 -2.00
C ARG A 98 -6.49 -0.31 -0.60
N ASN A 99 -6.30 -1.13 0.44
CA ASN A 99 -6.14 -0.67 1.84
C ASN A 99 -4.81 0.05 2.09
N LEU A 100 -3.93 0.11 1.09
CA LEU A 100 -2.65 0.82 1.13
C LEU A 100 -2.59 1.90 0.06
N ALA A 101 -2.98 1.60 -1.20
CA ALA A 101 -2.93 2.56 -2.30
C ALA A 101 -3.59 3.91 -1.96
N PHE A 102 -4.85 3.90 -1.50
CA PHE A 102 -5.57 5.14 -1.18
C PHE A 102 -4.99 5.89 0.04
N PRO A 103 -4.71 5.21 1.16
CA PRO A 103 -3.93 5.78 2.26
C PRO A 103 -2.63 6.45 1.85
N PHE A 104 -1.81 5.80 1.02
CA PHE A 104 -0.56 6.33 0.51
C PHE A 104 -0.79 7.58 -0.35
N LEU A 105 -1.69 7.50 -1.34
CA LEU A 105 -2.04 8.63 -2.18
C LEU A 105 -2.52 9.83 -1.35
N LYS A 106 -3.34 9.61 -0.33
CA LYS A 106 -3.82 10.66 0.58
C LYS A 106 -2.69 11.26 1.40
N ALA A 107 -1.76 10.45 1.91
CA ALA A 107 -0.60 10.92 2.65
C ALA A 107 0.33 11.76 1.76
N LEU A 108 0.62 11.28 0.55
CA LEU A 108 1.44 11.99 -0.45
C LEU A 108 0.79 13.30 -0.90
N MET A 109 -0.51 13.29 -1.18
CA MET A 109 -1.27 14.50 -1.50
C MET A 109 -1.15 15.55 -0.39
N LYS A 110 -1.31 15.14 0.88
CA LYS A 110 -1.14 16.01 2.05
C LYS A 110 0.30 16.52 2.20
N ALA A 111 1.28 15.72 1.77
CA ALA A 111 2.69 16.09 1.72
C ALA A 111 3.05 16.99 0.53
N GLY A 112 2.08 17.37 -0.31
CA GLY A 112 2.28 18.29 -1.43
C GLY A 112 2.62 17.61 -2.76
N ASP A 113 2.54 16.28 -2.85
CA ASP A 113 2.76 15.56 -4.10
C ASP A 113 1.61 15.83 -5.09
N LEU A 114 1.90 16.59 -6.15
CA LEU A 114 0.95 16.96 -7.20
C LEU A 114 0.51 15.76 -8.03
N LYS A 115 1.39 14.76 -8.23
CA LYS A 115 1.08 13.53 -8.95
C LYS A 115 0.06 12.71 -8.16
N ALA A 116 0.29 12.51 -6.87
CA ALA A 116 -0.66 11.82 -6.00
C ALA A 116 -2.02 12.54 -5.93
N ARG A 117 -2.03 13.88 -5.91
CA ARG A 117 -3.24 14.70 -5.97
C ARG A 117 -4.04 14.49 -7.25
N LYS A 118 -3.37 14.36 -8.39
CA LYS A 118 -4.03 14.09 -9.68
C LYS A 118 -4.66 12.69 -9.66
N VAL A 119 -3.86 11.68 -9.31
CA VAL A 119 -4.31 10.28 -9.28
C VAL A 119 -5.50 10.07 -8.36
N ILE A 120 -5.49 10.62 -7.13
CA ILE A 120 -6.62 10.44 -6.21
C ILE A 120 -7.92 11.07 -6.73
N LYS A 121 -7.85 12.21 -7.43
CA LYS A 121 -9.02 12.85 -8.05
C LYS A 121 -9.60 12.00 -9.17
N GLU A 122 -8.73 11.47 -10.03
CA GLU A 122 -9.14 10.59 -11.13
C GLU A 122 -9.80 9.31 -10.60
N GLU A 123 -9.23 8.71 -9.56
CA GLU A 123 -9.79 7.50 -8.94
C GLU A 123 -11.15 7.74 -8.28
N ILE A 124 -11.35 8.91 -7.64
CA ILE A 124 -12.66 9.30 -7.09
C ILE A 124 -13.67 9.50 -8.23
N ALA A 125 -13.28 10.19 -9.30
CA ALA A 125 -14.16 10.45 -10.45
C ALA A 125 -14.59 9.14 -11.14
N LYS A 126 -13.66 8.21 -11.37
CA LYS A 126 -13.97 6.88 -11.93
C LYS A 126 -15.00 6.14 -11.08
N ARG A 127 -14.86 6.15 -9.76
CA ARG A 127 -15.78 5.47 -8.84
C ARG A 127 -17.15 6.13 -8.78
N PHE A 128 -17.21 7.45 -8.85
CA PHE A 128 -18.47 8.18 -8.92
C PHE A 128 -19.25 7.84 -10.20
N ASN A 129 -18.55 7.81 -11.35
CA ASN A 129 -19.17 7.48 -12.63
C ASN A 129 -19.65 6.01 -12.68
N ASN A 130 -18.90 5.08 -12.10
CA ASN A 130 -19.27 3.67 -12.07
C ASN A 130 -20.35 3.34 -11.02
N GLY A 131 -20.63 4.24 -10.08
CA GLY A 131 -21.68 4.11 -9.07
C GLY A 131 -23.07 4.55 -9.55
N SER A 132 -23.23 4.96 -10.82
CA SER A 132 -24.47 5.50 -11.38
C SER A 132 -25.35 4.47 -12.11
N THR A 133 -25.03 3.18 -12.01
CA THR A 133 -25.94 2.10 -12.44
C THR A 133 -26.38 1.31 -11.21
N ALA A 134 -27.48 1.74 -10.60
CA ALA A 134 -28.28 0.98 -9.64
C ALA A 134 -29.66 0.75 -10.25
#